data_AF-A0A2D3RE11-F1
#
_entry.id   AF-A0A2D3RE11-F1
#
_cell.length_a   1.000
_cell.length_b   1.000
_cell.length_c   1.000
_cell.angle_alpha   90.00
_cell.angle_beta   90.00
_cell.angle_gamma   90.00
#
_symmetry.space_group_name_H-M   'P 1'
#
loop_
_entity.id
_entity.type
_entity.pdbx_description
1 polymer ?
#
loop_
_entity_poly.entity_id
_entity_poly.type
_entity_poly.pdbx_seq_one_letter_code
_entity_poly.pdbx_strand_id
1 'polypeptide(L)'
;MWREGLQAFADLYTVGATSEANELFIFAIVDEDTREINKTNIADYPDSLGSLTSQSWETSICVWEDGHWTVLIDLCDGFGDVTDLVLHMTIYEQGANYKVIPGLIYVP
;
A
#
# COMPACT_ATOMS: atom_id res chain seq x y z
N MET A 1 -2.10 14.27 4.45
CA MET A 1 -2.55 13.49 5.61
C MET A 1 -2.66 12.00 5.30
N TRP A 2 -3.35 11.57 4.23
CA TRP A 2 -3.42 10.13 3.90
C TRP A 2 -2.13 9.55 3.32
N ARG A 3 -1.47 10.31 2.44
CA ARG A 3 -0.25 9.84 1.74
C ARG A 3 0.83 9.36 2.70
N GLU A 4 1.14 10.13 3.74
CA GLU A 4 2.16 9.77 4.73
C GLU A 4 1.80 8.49 5.52
N GLY A 5 0.54 8.35 5.96
CA GLY A 5 0.09 7.17 6.70
C GLY A 5 0.03 5.90 5.84
N LEU A 6 -0.40 6.02 4.58
CA LEU A 6 -0.42 4.90 3.64
C LEU A 6 0.99 4.55 3.14
N GLN A 7 1.86 5.53 2.96
CA GLN A 7 3.28 5.32 2.64
C GLN A 7 3.96 4.53 3.74
N ALA A 8 3.80 4.95 5.00
CA ALA A 8 4.36 4.27 6.16
C ALA A 8 4.02 2.77 6.17
N PHE A 9 2.77 2.44 5.86
CA PHE A 9 2.34 1.04 5.75
C PHE A 9 2.92 0.34 4.53
N ALA A 10 2.84 0.93 3.35
CA ALA A 10 3.36 0.34 2.12
C ALA A 10 4.85 0.03 2.25
N ASP A 11 5.65 1.00 2.72
CA ASP A 11 7.09 0.87 2.93
C ASP A 11 7.43 -0.20 3.98
N LEU A 12 6.66 -0.28 5.07
CA LEU A 12 6.81 -1.34 6.07
C LEU A 12 6.49 -2.72 5.48
N TYR A 13 5.44 -2.80 4.66
CA TYR A 13 4.91 -4.07 4.17
C TYR A 13 5.72 -4.63 3.00
N THR A 14 6.29 -3.78 2.15
CA THR A 14 7.04 -4.19 0.95
C THR A 14 8.54 -4.33 1.21
N VAL A 15 9.14 -3.35 1.90
CA VAL A 15 10.60 -3.28 2.09
C VAL A 15 11.03 -3.37 3.56
N GLY A 16 10.08 -3.54 4.48
CA GLY A 16 10.37 -3.67 5.91
C GLY A 16 10.82 -2.35 6.56
N ALA A 17 10.60 -1.21 5.92
CA ALA A 17 11.02 0.08 6.45
C ALA A 17 10.11 0.51 7.62
N THR A 18 10.73 0.85 8.74
CA THR A 18 10.00 1.30 9.93
C THR A 18 9.80 2.81 9.91
N SER A 19 8.58 3.25 10.21
CA SER A 19 8.22 4.65 10.39
C SER A 19 7.40 4.83 11.66
N GLU A 20 7.18 6.08 12.08
CA GLU A 20 6.31 6.38 13.22
C GLU A 20 4.87 5.95 12.90
N ALA A 21 4.23 5.27 13.86
CA ALA A 21 2.86 4.83 13.71
C ALA A 21 1.93 6.04 13.56
N ASN A 22 1.05 6.00 12.57
CA ASN A 22 0.03 7.02 12.39
C ASN A 22 -1.27 6.58 13.07
N GLU A 23 -1.62 7.21 14.20
CA GLU A 23 -2.80 6.85 15.01
C GLU A 23 -4.13 7.04 14.27
N LEU A 24 -4.17 7.80 13.17
CA LEU A 24 -5.38 7.96 12.35
C LEU A 24 -5.70 6.71 11.52
N PHE A 25 -4.71 5.85 11.25
CA PHE A 25 -4.87 4.66 10.41
C PHE A 25 -4.82 3.39 11.24
N ILE A 26 -5.93 2.64 11.20
CA ILE A 26 -6.07 1.34 11.85
C ILE A 26 -6.02 0.28 10.75
N PHE A 27 -4.87 -0.36 10.60
CA PHE A 27 -4.67 -1.42 9.61
C PHE A 27 -5.18 -2.76 10.13
N ALA A 28 -6.03 -3.41 9.34
CA ALA A 28 -6.41 -4.79 9.57
C ALA A 28 -5.19 -5.72 9.39
N ILE A 29 -5.20 -6.84 10.11
CA ILE A 29 -4.21 -7.89 9.91
C ILE A 29 -4.43 -8.47 8.52
N VAL A 30 -3.36 -8.52 7.72
CA VAL A 30 -3.36 -9.23 6.45
C VAL A 30 -3.40 -10.73 6.75
N ASP A 31 -4.37 -11.43 6.17
CA ASP A 31 -4.50 -12.87 6.34
C ASP A 31 -3.31 -13.62 5.69
N GLU A 32 -3.13 -14.89 6.09
CA GLU A 32 -1.96 -15.66 5.67
C GLU A 32 -1.93 -15.92 4.16
N ASP A 33 -3.08 -16.21 3.55
CA ASP A 33 -3.13 -16.53 2.13
C ASP A 33 -2.76 -15.30 1.29
N THR A 34 -3.35 -14.13 1.60
CA THR A 34 -2.99 -12.84 0.99
C THR A 34 -1.52 -12.52 1.20
N ARG A 35 -0.98 -12.76 2.41
CA ARG A 35 0.42 -12.50 2.72
C ARG A 35 1.38 -13.36 1.90
N GLU A 36 1.10 -14.65 1.76
CA GLU A 36 1.96 -15.56 0.97
C GLU A 36 1.88 -15.26 -0.53
N ILE A 37 0.71 -14.88 -1.04
CA ILE A 37 0.58 -14.38 -2.43
C ILE A 37 1.41 -13.11 -2.62
N ASN A 38 1.28 -12.13 -1.72
CA ASN A 38 2.02 -10.88 -1.80
C ASN A 38 3.53 -11.10 -1.77
N LYS A 39 4.02 -11.96 -0.87
CA LYS A 39 5.45 -12.33 -0.83
C LYS A 39 5.92 -12.97 -2.14
N THR A 40 5.11 -13.86 -2.70
CA THR A 40 5.43 -14.53 -3.97
C THR A 40 5.50 -13.51 -5.10
N ASN A 41 4.50 -12.63 -5.22
CA ASN A 41 4.46 -11.60 -6.25
C ASN A 41 5.64 -10.61 -6.14
N ILE A 42 6.02 -10.21 -4.92
CA ILE A 42 7.21 -9.38 -4.69
C ILE A 42 8.48 -10.14 -5.08
N ALA A 43 8.61 -11.42 -4.71
CA ALA A 43 9.80 -12.21 -4.98
C ALA A 43 9.98 -12.54 -6.48
N ASP A 44 8.88 -12.68 -7.20
CA ASP A 44 8.88 -12.95 -8.65
C ASP A 44 9.08 -11.67 -9.48
N TYR A 45 8.96 -10.49 -8.88
CA TYR A 45 9.20 -9.21 -9.54
C TYR A 45 10.71 -9.03 -9.84
N PRO A 46 11.10 -8.64 -11.06
CA PRO A 46 12.51 -8.66 -11.48
C PRO A 46 13.39 -7.65 -10.75
N ASP A 47 12.80 -6.56 -10.25
CA ASP A 47 13.52 -5.48 -9.59
C ASP A 47 13.27 -5.46 -8.08
N SER A 48 14.24 -4.97 -7.32
CA SER A 48 14.04 -4.77 -5.88
C SER A 48 13.15 -3.57 -5.63
N LEU A 49 12.15 -3.73 -4.78
CA LEU A 49 11.30 -2.62 -4.35
C LEU A 49 12.06 -1.65 -3.43
N GLY A 50 11.68 -0.39 -3.50
CA GLY A 50 12.13 0.70 -2.65
C GLY A 50 10.96 1.38 -1.94
N SER A 51 11.30 2.36 -1.09
CA SER A 51 10.28 3.20 -0.45
C SER A 51 9.52 4.04 -1.47
N LEU A 52 8.24 4.29 -1.21
CA LEU A 52 7.43 5.16 -2.06
C LEU A 52 8.03 6.57 -2.11
N THR A 53 7.96 7.17 -3.30
CA THR A 53 8.35 8.55 -3.52
C THR A 53 7.12 9.41 -3.78
N SER A 54 7.32 10.72 -3.97
CA SER A 54 6.23 11.59 -4.40
C SER A 54 5.62 11.16 -5.74
N GLN A 55 6.41 10.51 -6.61
CA GLN A 55 5.97 10.09 -7.95
C GLN A 55 4.90 9.01 -7.90
N SER A 56 4.97 8.08 -6.94
CA SER A 56 3.92 7.05 -6.73
C SER A 56 2.52 7.66 -6.69
N TRP A 57 2.39 8.83 -6.06
CA TRP A 57 1.10 9.48 -5.86
C TRP A 57 0.56 10.22 -7.09
N GLU A 58 1.36 10.39 -8.13
CA GLU A 58 0.94 11.02 -9.39
C GLU A 58 0.09 10.06 -10.23
N THR A 59 0.34 8.76 -10.07
CA THR A 59 -0.32 7.68 -10.83
C THR A 59 -1.22 6.79 -9.98
N SER A 60 -1.07 6.83 -8.64
CA SER A 60 -1.93 6.08 -7.71
C SER A 60 -3.41 6.46 -7.86
N ILE A 61 -4.27 5.45 -7.73
CA ILE A 61 -5.72 5.59 -7.92
C ILE A 61 -6.41 5.56 -6.54
N CYS A 62 -7.29 6.52 -6.29
CA CYS A 62 -8.18 6.54 -5.13
C CYS A 62 -9.62 6.80 -5.60
N VAL A 63 -10.49 5.80 -5.48
CA VAL A 63 -11.89 5.86 -5.91
C VAL A 63 -12.80 5.64 -4.72
N TRP A 64 -13.79 6.50 -4.53
CA TRP A 64 -14.87 6.25 -3.57
C TRP A 64 -15.98 5.45 -4.24
N GLU A 65 -16.25 4.26 -3.71
CA GLU A 65 -17.31 3.37 -4.19
C GLU A 65 -17.90 2.57 -3.04
N ASP A 66 -19.20 2.27 -3.10
CA ASP A 66 -19.90 1.40 -2.15
C ASP A 66 -19.58 1.66 -0.66
N GLY A 67 -19.45 2.93 -0.28
CA GLY A 67 -19.23 3.37 1.10
C GLY A 67 -17.79 3.23 1.62
N HIS A 68 -16.81 3.04 0.74
CA HIS A 68 -15.40 2.97 1.08
C HIS A 68 -14.53 3.57 -0.03
N TRP A 69 -13.25 3.75 0.25
CA TRP A 69 -12.25 4.05 -0.76
C TRP A 69 -11.57 2.77 -1.22
N THR A 70 -11.56 2.54 -2.53
CA THR A 70 -10.66 1.60 -3.21
C THR A 70 -9.40 2.36 -3.62
N VAL A 71 -8.25 1.90 -3.14
CA VAL A 71 -6.96 2.56 -3.35
C VAL A 71 -6.00 1.58 -4.01
N LEU A 72 -5.36 2.00 -5.10
CA LEU A 72 -4.22 1.33 -5.73
C LEU A 72 -3.02 2.26 -5.60
N ILE A 73 -2.02 1.85 -4.82
CA ILE A 73 -0.77 2.59 -4.67
C ILE A 73 0.29 1.98 -5.56
N ASP A 74 0.83 2.75 -6.49
CA ASP A 74 1.96 2.29 -7.30
C ASP A 74 3.24 2.19 -6.46
N LEU A 75 3.90 1.05 -6.50
CA LEU A 75 5.12 0.78 -5.75
C LEU A 75 6.34 1.33 -6.49
N CYS A 76 7.39 1.67 -5.75
CA CYS A 76 8.65 2.13 -6.32
C CYS A 76 9.72 1.03 -6.32
N ASP A 77 10.67 1.15 -7.25
CA ASP A 77 11.91 0.38 -7.22
C ASP A 77 12.95 1.00 -6.28
N GLY A 78 14.10 0.33 -6.14
CA GLY A 78 15.22 0.81 -5.32
C GLY A 78 15.90 2.10 -5.81
N PHE A 79 15.58 2.58 -7.01
CA PHE A 79 16.05 3.86 -7.54
C PHE A 79 15.03 5.00 -7.33
N GLY A 80 13.82 4.67 -6.90
CA GLY A 80 12.73 5.60 -6.63
C GLY A 80 11.80 5.83 -7.81
N ASP A 81 11.94 5.05 -8.88
CA ASP A 81 11.07 5.08 -10.06
C ASP A 81 9.81 4.24 -9.80
N VAL A 82 8.69 4.65 -10.38
CA VAL A 82 7.40 3.94 -10.25
C VAL A 82 7.41 2.64 -11.08
N THR A 83 7.01 1.54 -10.44
CA THR A 83 6.88 0.20 -11.04
C THR A 83 5.48 -0.05 -11.59
N ASP A 84 5.25 -1.20 -12.24
CA ASP A 84 3.92 -1.67 -12.61
C ASP A 84 3.19 -2.44 -11.49
N LEU A 85 3.85 -2.65 -10.34
CA LEU A 85 3.24 -3.25 -9.17
C LEU A 85 2.41 -2.22 -8.39
N VAL A 86 1.23 -2.64 -7.97
CA VAL A 86 0.35 -1.86 -7.10
C VAL A 86 0.06 -2.58 -5.80
N LEU A 87 -0.06 -1.84 -4.70
CA LEU A 87 -0.68 -2.30 -3.46
C LEU A 87 -2.16 -1.87 -3.47
N HIS A 88 -3.05 -2.85 -3.50
CA HIS A 88 -4.49 -2.62 -3.38
C HIS A 88 -4.92 -2.56 -1.91
N MET A 89 -5.75 -1.57 -1.57
CA MET A 89 -6.33 -1.41 -0.23
C MET A 89 -7.77 -0.94 -0.30
N THR A 90 -8.54 -1.33 0.71
CA THR A 90 -9.87 -0.80 1.00
C THR A 90 -9.81 0.06 2.25
N ILE A 91 -10.33 1.29 2.22
CA ILE A 91 -10.33 2.22 3.36
C ILE A 91 -11.75 2.63 3.73
N TYR A 92 -12.14 2.38 4.98
CA TYR A 92 -13.40 2.82 5.55
C TYR A 92 -13.18 4.00 6.50
N GLU A 93 -14.00 5.04 6.37
CA GLU A 93 -14.04 6.13 7.33
C GLU A 93 -14.75 5.67 8.61
N GLN A 94 -14.11 5.82 9.77
CA GLN A 94 -14.63 5.44 11.09
C GLN A 94 -14.50 6.59 12.08
N GLY A 95 -15.46 7.52 12.01
CA GLY A 95 -15.47 8.70 12.85
C GLY A 95 -14.27 9.60 12.54
N ALA A 96 -13.31 9.68 13.45
CA ALA A 96 -12.08 10.45 13.27
C ALA A 96 -10.92 9.65 12.64
N ASN A 97 -11.07 8.33 12.52
CA ASN A 97 -10.02 7.41 12.06
C ASN A 97 -10.39 6.76 10.71
N TYR A 98 -9.42 6.06 10.14
CA TYR A 98 -9.56 5.28 8.92
C TYR A 98 -9.23 3.82 9.20
N LYS A 99 -10.16 2.91 8.92
CA LYS A 99 -9.89 1.48 8.94
C LYS A 99 -9.40 1.06 7.56
N VAL A 100 -8.15 0.61 7.47
CA VAL A 100 -7.53 0.14 6.24
C VAL A 100 -7.54 -1.38 6.23
N ILE A 101 -7.99 -1.98 5.14
CA ILE A 101 -7.90 -3.40 4.86
C ILE A 101 -6.91 -3.55 3.71
N PRO A 102 -5.66 -3.98 3.98
CA PRO A 102 -4.72 -4.25 2.92
C PRO A 102 -5.14 -5.47 2.11
N GLY A 103 -5.00 -5.38 0.79
CA GLY A 103 -5.30 -6.44 -0.16
C GLY A 103 -4.03 -7.00 -0.80
N LEU A 104 -4.13 -7.32 -2.09
CA LEU A 104 -3.04 -7.91 -2.85
C LEU A 104 -2.04 -6.87 -3.36
N ILE A 105 -0.80 -7.32 -3.55
CA ILE A 105 0.23 -6.67 -4.35
C ILE A 105 0.32 -7.41 -5.68
N TYR A 106 0.10 -6.74 -6.80
CA TYR A 106 0.03 -7.37 -8.13
C TYR A 106 0.22 -6.34 -9.25
N VAL A 107 0.39 -6.83 -10.48
CA VAL A 107 0.33 -6.01 -11.70
C VAL A 107 -1.13 -5.99 -12.19
N PRO A 108 -1.79 -4.81 -12.30
CA PRO A 108 -3.22 -4.70 -12.59
C PRO A 108 -3.63 -4.98 -14.05
#